data_AF-A0A2C1F187-F1
#
_entry.id   AF-A0A2C1F187-F1
#
_cell.length_a   1.000
_cell.length_b   1.000
_cell.length_c   1.000
_cell.angle_alpha   90.00
_cell.angle_beta   90.00
_cell.angle_gamma   90.00
#
_symmetry.space_group_name_H-M   'P 1'
#
loop_
_entity.id
_entity.type
_entity.pdbx_description
1 polymer ?
#
loop_
_entity_poly.entity_id
_entity_poly.type
_entity_poly.pdbx_seq_one_letter_code
_entity_poly.pdbx_strand_id
1 'polypeptide(L)'
;MKESFLTAKEEKKNAKIFLWTLHVILIVYEVSYAFMLEDTIPLGDWHKGLWKITYIMTILGIGVYVFEQGKAHLVKYIYLFAYVIAESFNIGWYAFNNKIAFDEGNIIEFVFIFFVPIFLSKRYVFMLAPFLIGKYMIYLFVFDELNLFIALIINIVLLFVAYIMLNRFLQYFSAVKKSIAEASQAQKLAVVGKMAATVGHEIKNPLASLKGFTQLQKEKHEKDATYGQMITEIENMNNMVSELMEVATCKPSVYEKHIVSDVLVQAVEHMHEKMKESHINLTFDEEHNKSEIECDKRKLKGVFLYIIKNALEAMEHGGVLQIQVEDKKMDYVLVSIVDSGFGIKKENLGRVTEAFYTTKQDKVGLGLTVAERIIKEHLGELHISSQVQKGTRVEILLPKKLEDNRIQD
;
A
#
# COMPACT_ATOMS: atom_id res chain seq x y z
N MET A 1 2.97 15.17 -1.12
CA MET A 1 1.94 15.16 -0.05
C MET A 1 2.14 13.86 0.72
N LYS A 2 2.79 13.88 1.89
CA LYS A 2 3.06 12.64 2.65
C LYS A 2 1.73 12.16 3.22
N GLU A 3 1.27 10.99 2.79
CA GLU A 3 0.06 10.33 3.29
C GLU A 3 0.08 10.32 4.81
N SER A 4 -0.97 10.88 5.44
CA SER A 4 -1.18 10.63 6.86
C SER A 4 -1.45 9.15 7.03
N PHE A 5 -0.71 8.49 7.92
CA PHE A 5 -0.90 7.07 8.20
C PHE A 5 -2.32 6.82 8.75
N LEU A 6 -2.88 7.80 9.45
CA LEU A 6 -4.21 7.77 10.03
C LEU A 6 -5.25 8.27 9.03
N THR A 7 -6.43 7.64 9.05
CA THR A 7 -7.60 8.20 8.38
C THR A 7 -8.07 9.47 9.08
N ALA A 8 -8.75 10.37 8.37
CA ALA A 8 -9.29 11.61 8.97
C ALA A 8 -10.22 11.33 10.16
N LYS A 9 -10.92 10.18 10.15
CA LYS A 9 -11.76 9.71 11.27
C LYS A 9 -10.93 9.33 12.49
N GLU A 10 -9.84 8.61 12.30
CA GLU A 10 -8.93 8.24 13.39
C GLU A 10 -8.18 9.45 13.93
N GLU A 11 -7.76 10.38 13.07
CA GLU A 11 -7.16 11.66 13.50
C GLU A 11 -8.11 12.45 14.39
N LYS A 12 -9.41 12.55 14.01
CA LYS A 12 -10.43 13.16 14.86
C LYS A 12 -10.58 12.41 16.20
N LYS A 13 -10.64 11.08 16.18
CA LYS A 13 -10.74 10.29 17.41
C LYS A 13 -9.55 10.54 18.34
N ASN A 14 -8.33 10.48 17.81
CA ASN A 14 -7.09 10.66 18.57
C ASN A 14 -6.96 12.09 19.11
N ALA A 15 -7.32 13.10 18.32
CA ALA A 15 -7.34 14.50 18.76
C ALA A 15 -8.37 14.73 19.87
N LYS A 16 -9.57 14.13 19.78
CA LYS A 16 -10.59 14.23 20.83
C LYS A 16 -10.12 13.57 22.13
N ILE A 17 -9.58 12.35 22.06
CA ILE A 17 -9.05 11.65 23.23
C ILE A 17 -7.95 12.49 23.88
N PHE A 18 -6.98 12.95 23.08
CA PHE A 18 -5.90 13.80 23.58
C PHE A 18 -6.38 15.06 24.26
N LEU A 19 -7.30 15.80 23.63
CA LEU A 19 -7.86 17.03 24.17
C LEU A 19 -8.49 16.76 25.55
N TRP A 20 -9.38 15.79 25.68
CA TRP A 20 -10.02 15.52 26.97
C TRP A 20 -9.06 14.96 28.00
N THR A 21 -8.21 14.01 27.64
CA THR A 21 -7.22 13.43 28.56
C THR A 21 -6.28 14.50 29.13
N LEU A 22 -5.77 15.40 28.29
CA LEU A 22 -4.87 16.45 28.74
C LEU A 22 -5.56 17.41 29.73
N HIS A 23 -6.81 17.83 29.48
CA HIS A 23 -7.50 18.76 30.39
C HIS A 23 -7.93 18.11 31.69
N VAL A 24 -8.37 16.85 31.64
CA VAL A 24 -8.70 16.11 32.86
C VAL A 24 -7.45 16.00 33.74
N ILE A 25 -6.30 15.64 33.16
CA ILE A 25 -5.04 15.54 33.91
C ILE A 25 -4.61 16.92 34.45
N LEU A 26 -4.71 17.98 33.65
CA LEU A 26 -4.39 19.36 34.07
C LEU A 26 -5.26 19.83 35.24
N ILE A 27 -6.59 19.63 35.16
CA ILE A 27 -7.53 20.04 36.20
C ILE A 27 -7.29 19.23 37.47
N VAL A 28 -7.14 17.91 37.36
CA VAL A 28 -6.87 17.05 38.51
C VAL A 28 -5.55 17.44 39.18
N TYR A 29 -4.50 17.69 38.39
CA TYR A 29 -3.20 18.13 38.91
C TYR A 29 -3.30 19.44 39.70
N GLU A 30 -3.94 20.48 39.12
CA GLU A 30 -4.10 21.78 39.81
C GLU A 30 -4.98 21.67 41.06
N VAL A 31 -6.06 20.88 41.02
CA VAL A 31 -6.93 20.64 42.18
C VAL A 31 -6.18 19.89 43.28
N SER A 32 -5.46 18.83 42.94
CA SER A 32 -4.63 18.08 43.90
C SER A 32 -3.54 18.95 44.51
N TYR A 33 -2.89 19.80 43.72
CA TYR A 33 -1.89 20.75 44.19
C TYR A 33 -2.49 21.76 45.18
N ALA A 34 -3.67 22.31 44.86
CA ALA A 34 -4.38 23.24 45.73
C ALA A 34 -4.74 22.61 47.09
N PHE A 35 -5.26 21.36 47.10
CA PHE A 35 -5.63 20.66 48.33
C PHE A 35 -4.43 20.16 49.16
N MET A 36 -3.33 19.74 48.52
CA MET A 36 -2.16 19.18 49.22
C MET A 36 -1.29 20.25 49.90
N LEU A 37 -1.27 21.49 49.40
CA LEU A 37 -0.49 22.60 49.95
C LEU A 37 -1.31 23.54 50.86
N GLU A 38 -2.58 23.20 51.11
CA GLU A 38 -3.57 24.04 51.81
C GLU A 38 -3.34 24.21 53.31
N ASP A 39 -2.27 23.65 53.90
CA ASP A 39 -1.79 24.10 55.23
C ASP A 39 -1.00 25.44 55.17
N THR A 40 -0.83 26.05 53.99
CA THR A 40 -0.01 27.28 53.84
C THR A 40 -0.62 28.45 53.09
N ILE A 41 -1.83 28.34 52.50
CA ILE A 41 -2.46 29.47 51.79
C ILE A 41 -3.73 29.89 52.53
N PRO A 42 -3.76 31.06 53.19
CA PRO A 42 -4.99 31.56 53.79
C PRO A 42 -6.03 31.82 52.69
N LEU A 43 -7.30 31.54 52.98
CA LEU A 43 -8.48 31.70 52.12
C LEU A 43 -8.67 33.09 51.43
N GLY A 44 -7.70 34.02 51.48
CA GLY A 44 -7.75 35.35 50.87
C GLY A 44 -7.03 35.51 49.51
N ASP A 45 -6.22 34.54 49.06
CA ASP A 45 -5.31 34.69 47.90
C ASP A 45 -5.73 33.96 46.61
N TRP A 46 -7.02 33.62 46.46
CA TRP A 46 -7.59 32.87 45.33
C TRP A 46 -7.29 33.48 43.94
N HIS A 47 -7.05 34.78 43.88
CA HIS A 47 -6.75 35.52 42.66
C HIS A 47 -5.38 35.16 42.04
N LYS A 48 -4.45 34.58 42.80
CA LYS A 48 -3.12 34.15 42.29
C LYS A 48 -3.18 32.91 41.40
N GLY A 49 -4.19 32.05 41.56
CA GLY A 49 -4.40 30.84 40.73
C GLY A 49 -5.32 31.06 39.51
N LEU A 50 -6.13 32.13 39.53
CA LEU A 50 -7.12 32.43 38.50
C LEU A 50 -6.53 32.53 37.09
N TRP A 51 -5.32 33.11 36.96
CA TRP A 51 -4.68 33.21 35.64
C TRP A 51 -4.35 31.85 35.01
N LYS A 52 -3.92 30.85 35.81
CA LYS A 52 -3.65 29.49 35.30
C LYS A 52 -4.91 28.83 34.75
N ILE A 53 -6.04 28.96 35.47
CA ILE A 53 -7.34 28.43 35.05
C ILE A 53 -7.80 29.12 33.76
N THR A 54 -7.66 30.45 33.66
CA THR A 54 -8.01 31.18 32.43
C THR A 54 -7.15 30.77 31.23
N TYR A 55 -5.87 30.51 31.45
CA TYR A 55 -4.95 30.01 30.42
C TYR A 55 -5.37 28.62 29.91
N ILE A 56 -5.63 27.67 30.82
CA ILE A 56 -6.09 26.32 30.49
C ILE A 56 -7.42 26.37 29.70
N MET A 57 -8.39 27.16 30.16
CA MET A 57 -9.69 27.32 29.48
C MET A 57 -9.55 27.98 28.09
N THR A 58 -8.62 28.92 27.94
CA THR A 58 -8.36 29.57 26.64
C THR A 58 -7.80 28.57 25.63
N ILE A 59 -6.81 27.76 26.02
CA ILE A 59 -6.25 26.73 25.15
C ILE A 59 -7.30 25.67 24.83
N LEU A 60 -8.13 25.28 25.80
CA LEU A 60 -9.27 24.37 25.58
C LEU A 60 -10.18 24.92 24.48
N GLY A 61 -10.58 26.20 24.59
CA GLY A 61 -11.42 26.88 23.60
C GLY A 61 -10.80 26.89 22.20
N ILE A 62 -9.51 27.25 22.08
CA ILE A 62 -8.79 27.23 20.80
C ILE A 62 -8.71 25.80 20.24
N GLY A 63 -8.41 24.82 21.09
CA GLY A 63 -8.32 23.41 20.70
C GLY A 63 -9.64 22.86 20.20
N VAL A 64 -10.75 23.13 20.89
CA VAL A 64 -12.11 22.76 20.47
C VAL A 64 -12.47 23.47 19.16
N TYR A 65 -12.19 24.77 19.05
CA TYR A 65 -12.46 25.53 17.81
C TYR A 65 -11.75 24.92 16.60
N VAL A 66 -10.45 24.62 16.70
CA VAL A 66 -9.69 24.02 15.60
C VAL A 66 -10.14 22.59 15.29
N PHE A 67 -10.57 21.85 16.32
CA PHE A 67 -11.19 20.54 16.16
C PHE A 67 -12.49 20.60 15.35
N GLU A 68 -13.39 21.53 15.69
CA GLU A 68 -14.68 21.75 15.01
C GLU A 68 -14.50 22.24 13.56
N GLN A 69 -13.44 23.02 13.28
CA GLN A 69 -13.06 23.44 11.92
C GLN A 69 -12.53 22.29 11.02
N GLY A 70 -12.58 21.04 11.50
CA GLY A 70 -12.13 19.86 10.76
C GLY A 70 -10.60 19.70 10.70
N LYS A 71 -9.83 20.56 11.39
CA LYS A 71 -8.36 20.55 11.40
C LYS A 71 -7.81 19.78 12.61
N ALA A 72 -8.37 18.60 12.89
CA ALA A 72 -8.03 17.79 14.06
C ALA A 72 -6.53 17.44 14.19
N HIS A 73 -5.82 17.26 13.07
CA HIS A 73 -4.38 16.99 13.08
C HIS A 73 -3.53 18.13 13.68
N LEU A 74 -4.04 19.37 13.70
CA LEU A 74 -3.35 20.53 14.25
C LEU A 74 -3.47 20.64 15.76
N VAL A 75 -4.48 20.02 16.37
CA VAL A 75 -4.79 20.14 17.81
C VAL A 75 -3.55 19.84 18.65
N LYS A 76 -2.88 18.71 18.42
CA LYS A 76 -1.66 18.32 19.16
C LYS A 76 -0.52 19.34 19.08
N TYR A 77 -0.39 20.05 17.96
CA TYR A 77 0.64 21.07 17.79
C TYR A 77 0.29 22.35 18.52
N ILE A 78 -0.99 22.73 18.57
CA ILE A 78 -1.44 23.90 19.34
C ILE A 78 -1.11 23.72 20.82
N TYR A 79 -1.43 22.54 21.39
CA TYR A 79 -1.08 22.24 22.77
C TYR A 79 0.43 22.19 23.01
N LEU A 80 1.18 21.61 22.08
CA LEU A 80 2.64 21.59 22.18
C LEU A 80 3.23 23.00 22.14
N PHE A 81 2.76 23.87 21.24
CA PHE A 81 3.22 25.26 21.16
C PHE A 81 2.83 26.07 22.40
N ALA A 82 1.60 25.92 22.89
CA ALA A 82 1.17 26.57 24.11
C ALA A 82 2.06 26.14 25.30
N TYR A 83 2.33 24.84 25.43
CA TYR A 83 3.25 24.31 26.43
C TYR A 83 4.64 24.92 26.32
N VAL A 84 5.22 24.93 25.11
CA VAL A 84 6.54 25.51 24.83
C VAL A 84 6.62 26.98 25.24
N ILE A 85 5.59 27.77 24.92
CA ILE A 85 5.53 29.20 25.26
C ILE A 85 5.48 29.40 26.78
N ALA A 86 4.60 28.67 27.48
CA ALA A 86 4.46 28.77 28.92
C ALA A 86 5.77 28.41 29.64
N GLU A 87 6.39 27.30 29.25
CA GLU A 87 7.65 26.85 29.84
C GLU A 87 8.82 27.80 29.50
N SER A 88 8.86 28.36 28.28
CA SER A 88 9.89 29.37 27.93
C SER A 88 9.75 30.64 28.78
N PHE A 89 8.52 31.08 29.05
CA PHE A 89 8.26 32.19 29.96
C PHE A 89 8.69 31.87 31.40
N ASN A 90 8.41 30.65 31.88
CA ASN A 90 8.85 30.19 33.20
C ASN A 90 10.37 30.17 33.34
N ILE A 91 11.10 29.65 32.34
CA ILE A 91 12.57 29.67 32.29
C ILE A 91 13.09 31.11 32.37
N GLY A 92 12.50 32.02 31.58
CA GLY A 92 12.87 33.44 31.61
C GLY A 92 12.61 34.09 32.96
N TRP A 93 11.44 33.86 33.55
CA TRP A 93 11.07 34.39 34.87
C TRP A 93 12.01 33.89 35.98
N TYR A 94 12.35 32.60 35.94
CA TYR A 94 13.31 31.99 36.85
C TYR A 94 14.67 32.69 36.78
N ALA A 95 15.17 32.96 35.56
CA ALA A 95 16.44 33.65 35.34
C ALA A 95 16.50 35.05 35.98
N PHE A 96 15.39 35.79 36.03
CA PHE A 96 15.36 37.16 36.55
C PHE A 96 15.12 37.25 38.06
N ASN A 97 14.30 36.37 38.64
CA ASN A 97 13.78 36.56 40.00
C ASN A 97 14.37 35.62 41.06
N ASN A 98 15.12 34.58 40.65
CA ASN A 98 15.91 33.66 41.49
C ASN A 98 15.24 33.17 42.80
N LYS A 99 13.91 33.20 42.87
CA LYS A 99 13.09 32.85 44.02
C LYS A 99 11.77 32.29 43.53
N ILE A 100 11.74 30.96 43.57
CA ILE A 100 10.64 30.01 43.82
C ILE A 100 11.10 28.76 43.07
N ALA A 101 11.62 27.80 43.84
CA ALA A 101 11.97 26.48 43.33
C ALA A 101 10.74 25.89 42.64
N PHE A 102 10.93 25.45 41.41
CA PHE A 102 9.93 24.67 40.70
C PHE A 102 9.86 23.29 41.38
N ASP A 103 8.67 22.89 41.81
CA ASP A 103 8.40 21.52 42.26
C ASP A 103 8.61 20.54 41.09
N GLU A 104 9.20 19.40 41.43
CA GLU A 104 9.63 18.31 40.55
C GLU A 104 8.68 18.01 39.38
N GLY A 105 9.24 17.80 38.17
CA GLY A 105 8.62 17.07 37.05
C GLY A 105 7.21 17.50 36.61
N ASN A 106 7.08 18.13 35.45
CA ASN A 106 5.76 18.50 34.94
C ASN A 106 5.00 17.27 34.40
N ILE A 107 3.94 16.83 35.09
CA ILE A 107 3.11 15.66 34.72
C ILE A 107 2.60 15.71 33.27
N ILE A 108 2.45 16.92 32.73
CA ILE A 108 2.01 17.19 31.35
C ILE A 108 2.99 16.57 30.33
N GLU A 109 4.29 16.54 30.63
CA GLU A 109 5.32 15.98 29.73
C GLU A 109 5.09 14.50 29.47
N PHE A 110 4.76 13.75 30.52
CA PHE A 110 4.41 12.33 30.40
C PHE A 110 3.20 12.13 29.50
N VAL A 111 2.21 13.03 29.55
CA VAL A 111 1.06 12.99 28.63
C VAL A 111 1.52 13.23 27.19
N PHE A 112 2.32 14.26 26.93
CA PHE A 112 2.82 14.52 25.57
C PHE A 112 3.64 13.35 25.02
N ILE A 113 4.48 12.72 25.84
CA ILE A 113 5.28 11.55 25.46
C ILE A 113 4.38 10.33 25.24
N PHE A 114 3.42 10.06 26.11
CA PHE A 114 2.51 8.92 25.99
C PHE A 114 1.68 8.95 24.70
N PHE A 115 1.33 10.15 24.23
CA PHE A 115 0.57 10.31 22.99
C PHE A 115 1.42 10.23 21.70
N VAL A 116 2.74 10.18 21.80
CA VAL A 116 3.64 9.95 20.64
C VAL A 116 3.23 8.74 19.80
N PRO A 117 3.11 7.52 20.35
CA PRO A 117 2.70 6.35 19.57
C PRO A 117 1.27 6.47 19.03
N ILE A 118 0.36 7.14 19.74
CA ILE A 118 -1.05 7.28 19.36
C ILE A 118 -1.22 8.17 18.13
N PHE A 119 -0.44 9.26 18.05
CA PHE A 119 -0.51 10.18 16.93
C PHE A 119 0.11 9.66 15.64
N LEU A 120 0.87 8.57 15.70
CA LEU A 120 1.59 7.96 14.57
C LEU A 120 2.34 9.00 13.73
N SER A 121 2.94 10.01 14.38
CA SER A 121 3.54 11.17 13.71
C SER A 121 4.98 11.38 14.14
N LYS A 122 5.92 11.06 13.25
CA LYS A 122 7.35 11.36 13.47
C LYS A 122 7.60 12.85 13.67
N ARG A 123 6.88 13.71 12.93
CA ARG A 123 6.98 15.18 13.05
C ARG A 123 6.69 15.65 14.48
N TYR A 124 5.71 15.05 15.15
CA TYR A 124 5.37 15.41 16.51
C TYR A 124 6.52 15.11 17.49
N VAL A 125 7.16 13.93 17.38
CA VAL A 125 8.33 13.58 18.21
C VAL A 125 9.51 14.52 17.96
N PHE A 126 9.78 14.84 16.69
CA PHE A 126 10.86 15.76 16.32
C PHE A 126 10.65 17.19 16.84
N MET A 127 9.41 17.60 17.13
CA MET A 127 9.12 18.88 17.77
C MET A 127 9.18 18.79 19.31
N LEU A 128 8.68 17.69 19.88
CA LEU A 128 8.62 17.50 21.33
C LEU A 128 10.00 17.25 21.95
N ALA A 129 10.79 16.36 21.38
CA ALA A 129 12.03 15.88 22.01
C ALA A 129 13.10 16.98 22.21
N PRO A 130 13.43 17.82 21.20
CA PRO A 130 14.42 18.88 21.39
C PRO A 130 14.01 19.90 22.45
N PHE A 131 12.71 20.17 22.55
CA PHE A 131 12.18 21.10 23.54
C PHE A 131 12.34 20.55 24.95
N LEU A 132 11.87 19.32 25.20
CA LEU A 132 11.97 18.69 26.52
C LEU A 132 13.44 18.56 26.96
N ILE A 133 14.29 18.02 26.09
CA ILE A 133 15.73 17.86 26.40
C ILE A 133 16.37 19.24 26.62
N GLY A 134 16.12 20.20 25.71
CA GLY A 134 16.69 21.53 25.79
C GLY A 134 16.31 22.27 27.06
N LYS A 135 15.06 22.17 27.52
CA LYS A 135 14.59 22.75 28.77
C LYS A 135 15.42 22.28 29.96
N TYR A 136 15.52 20.96 30.15
CA TYR A 136 16.26 20.38 31.27
C TYR A 136 17.76 20.64 31.19
N MET A 137 18.32 20.70 29.98
CA MET A 137 19.71 21.11 29.76
C MET A 137 19.95 22.56 30.21
N ILE A 138 19.03 23.48 29.94
CA ILE A 138 19.14 24.87 30.42
C ILE A 138 19.14 24.90 31.95
N TYR A 139 18.21 24.18 32.60
CA TYR A 139 18.19 24.12 34.06
C TYR A 139 19.47 23.55 34.67
N LEU A 140 20.02 22.51 34.07
CA LEU A 140 21.22 21.86 34.59
C LEU A 140 22.49 22.71 34.40
N PHE A 141 22.66 23.33 33.22
CA PHE A 141 23.92 23.98 32.84
C PHE A 141 23.92 25.50 32.99
N VAL A 142 22.76 26.14 33.01
CA VAL A 142 22.64 27.61 33.14
C VAL A 142 22.25 28.00 34.56
N PHE A 143 21.43 27.19 35.23
CA PHE A 143 20.94 27.46 36.58
C PHE A 143 21.54 26.55 37.67
N ASP A 144 22.45 25.63 37.30
CA ASP A 144 23.14 24.69 38.20
C ASP A 144 22.21 23.82 39.08
N GLU A 145 20.98 23.56 38.61
CA GLU A 145 19.96 22.77 39.33
C GLU A 145 20.16 21.26 39.14
N LEU A 146 21.12 20.69 39.87
CA LEU A 146 21.50 19.27 39.76
C LEU A 146 20.35 18.28 40.09
N ASN A 147 19.37 18.70 40.89
CA ASN A 147 18.21 17.86 41.26
C ASN A 147 17.38 17.44 40.03
N LEU A 148 17.43 18.23 38.96
CA LEU A 148 16.66 17.96 37.73
C LEU A 148 17.36 16.98 36.77
N PHE A 149 18.56 16.51 37.10
CA PHE A 149 19.28 15.52 36.29
C PHE A 149 18.52 14.20 36.15
N ILE A 150 17.87 13.73 37.22
CA ILE A 150 17.06 12.51 37.20
C ILE A 150 15.85 12.69 36.26
N ALA A 151 15.20 13.84 36.29
CA ALA A 151 14.06 14.15 35.43
C ALA A 151 14.45 14.20 33.93
N LEU A 152 15.65 14.72 33.61
CA LEU A 152 16.19 14.67 32.24
C LEU A 152 16.37 13.23 31.77
N ILE A 153 16.98 12.37 32.60
CA ILE A 153 17.19 10.95 32.27
C ILE A 153 15.85 10.25 32.03
N ILE A 154 14.88 10.44 32.94
CA ILE A 154 13.54 9.84 32.80
C ILE A 154 12.89 10.27 31.48
N ASN A 155 12.93 11.56 31.15
CA ASN A 155 12.38 12.07 29.89
C ASN A 155 13.08 11.50 28.65
N ILE A 156 14.41 11.39 28.66
CA ILE A 156 15.17 10.77 27.57
C ILE A 156 14.76 9.30 27.38
N VAL A 157 14.70 8.53 28.47
CA VAL A 157 14.30 7.12 28.43
C VAL A 157 12.87 6.98 27.91
N LEU A 158 11.93 7.79 28.40
CA LEU A 158 10.54 7.75 27.95
C LEU A 158 10.37 8.17 26.50
N LEU A 159 11.07 9.21 26.04
CA LEU A 159 11.09 9.60 24.63
C LEU A 159 11.66 8.50 23.75
N PHE A 160 12.72 7.82 24.20
CA PHE A 160 13.32 6.70 23.48
C PHE A 160 12.34 5.52 23.35
N VAL A 161 11.70 5.12 24.45
CA VAL A 161 10.66 4.08 24.46
C VAL A 161 9.50 4.48 23.55
N ALA A 162 9.00 5.71 23.66
CA ALA A 162 7.90 6.20 22.83
C ALA A 162 8.26 6.25 21.34
N TYR A 163 9.51 6.59 21.00
CA TYR A 163 10.02 6.56 19.64
C TYR A 163 10.11 5.13 19.07
N ILE A 164 10.58 4.17 19.87
CA ILE A 164 10.58 2.75 19.50
C ILE A 164 9.14 2.28 19.24
N MET A 165 8.22 2.55 20.18
CA MET A 165 6.81 2.18 20.03
C MET A 165 6.19 2.79 18.78
N LEU A 166 6.44 4.07 18.51
CA LEU A 166 5.97 4.75 17.31
C LEU A 166 6.45 4.03 16.03
N ASN A 167 7.75 3.73 15.94
CA ASN A 167 8.28 3.05 14.76
C ASN A 167 7.71 1.64 14.61
N ARG A 168 7.54 0.91 15.72
CA ARG A 168 6.96 -0.42 15.73
C ARG A 168 5.50 -0.40 15.27
N PHE A 169 4.69 0.54 15.77
CA PHE A 169 3.30 0.70 15.34
C PHE A 169 3.20 1.10 13.86
N LEU A 170 4.07 1.99 13.38
CA LEU A 170 4.11 2.35 11.95
C LEU A 170 4.42 1.13 11.07
N GLN A 171 5.36 0.28 11.48
CA GLN A 171 5.68 -0.97 10.77
C GLN A 171 4.50 -1.95 10.79
N TYR A 172 3.91 -2.23 11.96
CA TYR A 172 2.76 -3.12 12.08
C TYR A 172 1.57 -2.65 11.24
N PHE A 173 1.26 -1.36 11.29
CA PHE A 173 0.15 -0.80 10.56
C PHE A 173 0.34 -0.88 9.04
N SER A 174 1.57 -0.66 8.56
CA SER A 174 1.91 -0.86 7.14
C SER A 174 1.76 -2.32 6.71
N ALA A 175 2.21 -3.27 7.55
CA ALA A 175 2.11 -4.70 7.26
C ALA A 175 0.63 -5.16 7.22
N VAL A 176 -0.18 -4.73 8.19
CA VAL A 176 -1.61 -5.05 8.24
C VAL A 176 -2.35 -4.48 7.02
N LYS A 177 -2.11 -3.21 6.66
CA LYS A 177 -2.72 -2.60 5.46
C LYS A 177 -2.40 -3.40 4.19
N LYS A 178 -1.14 -3.83 4.02
CA LYS A 178 -0.72 -4.66 2.89
C LYS A 178 -1.45 -6.01 2.87
N SER A 179 -1.48 -6.71 4.02
CA SER A 179 -2.15 -8.02 4.13
C SER A 179 -3.66 -7.93 3.85
N ILE A 180 -4.35 -6.89 4.33
CA ILE A 180 -5.78 -6.68 4.03
C ILE A 180 -6.01 -6.45 2.53
N ALA A 181 -5.15 -5.67 1.87
CA ALA A 181 -5.26 -5.41 0.44
C ALA A 181 -5.08 -6.70 -0.38
N GLU A 182 -4.07 -7.51 -0.05
CA GLU A 182 -3.82 -8.81 -0.67
C GLU A 182 -4.98 -9.78 -0.46
N ALA A 183 -5.50 -9.89 0.77
CA ALA A 183 -6.65 -10.73 1.09
C ALA A 183 -7.92 -10.29 0.33
N SER A 184 -8.16 -8.98 0.22
CA SER A 184 -9.30 -8.45 -0.54
C SER A 184 -9.20 -8.78 -2.03
N GLN A 185 -8.01 -8.67 -2.62
CA GLN A 185 -7.78 -9.04 -4.01
C GLN A 185 -7.99 -10.54 -4.23
N ALA A 186 -7.46 -11.39 -3.33
CA ALA A 186 -7.64 -12.83 -3.38
C ALA A 186 -9.13 -13.23 -3.27
N GLN A 187 -9.89 -12.58 -2.38
CA GLN A 187 -11.33 -12.84 -2.22
C GLN A 187 -12.11 -12.45 -3.48
N LYS A 188 -11.83 -11.29 -4.09
CA LYS A 188 -12.46 -10.87 -5.35
C LYS A 188 -12.21 -11.89 -6.45
N LEU A 189 -10.96 -12.34 -6.60
CA LEU A 189 -10.58 -13.37 -7.58
C LEU A 189 -11.26 -14.71 -7.30
N ALA A 190 -11.39 -15.12 -6.03
CA ALA A 190 -12.04 -16.38 -5.68
C ALA A 190 -13.54 -16.37 -6.00
N VAL A 191 -14.24 -15.27 -5.70
CA VAL A 191 -15.66 -15.11 -6.05
C VAL A 191 -15.85 -15.15 -7.57
N VAL A 192 -15.01 -14.41 -8.30
CA VAL A 192 -15.08 -14.35 -9.77
C VAL A 192 -14.72 -15.68 -10.40
N GLY A 193 -13.69 -16.38 -9.90
CA GLY A 193 -13.36 -17.72 -10.35
C GLY A 193 -14.52 -18.69 -10.14
N LYS A 194 -15.16 -18.68 -8.97
CA LYS A 194 -16.33 -19.53 -8.71
C LYS A 194 -17.50 -19.20 -9.66
N MET A 195 -17.78 -17.91 -9.89
CA MET A 195 -18.84 -17.49 -10.82
C MET A 195 -18.50 -17.85 -12.26
N ALA A 196 -17.27 -17.64 -12.71
CA ALA A 196 -16.83 -17.92 -14.06
C ALA A 196 -16.79 -19.42 -14.38
N ALA A 197 -16.46 -20.29 -13.42
CA ALA A 197 -16.55 -21.74 -13.62
C ALA A 197 -18.00 -22.18 -13.93
N THR A 198 -18.96 -21.71 -13.15
CA THR A 198 -20.38 -22.09 -13.32
C THR A 198 -21.00 -21.41 -14.54
N VAL A 199 -20.92 -20.08 -14.59
CA VAL A 199 -21.57 -19.26 -15.63
C VAL A 199 -20.86 -19.39 -16.97
N GLY A 200 -19.53 -19.52 -17.00
CA GLY A 200 -18.77 -19.59 -18.25
C GLY A 200 -19.12 -20.82 -19.08
N HIS A 201 -19.26 -21.99 -18.45
CA HIS A 201 -19.74 -23.19 -19.14
C HIS A 201 -21.18 -23.03 -19.66
N GLU A 202 -22.06 -22.37 -18.90
CA GLU A 202 -23.44 -22.12 -19.28
C GLU A 202 -23.59 -21.08 -20.41
N ILE A 203 -22.69 -20.10 -20.51
CA ILE A 203 -22.68 -19.09 -21.59
C ILE A 203 -21.98 -19.61 -22.86
N LYS A 204 -20.93 -20.42 -22.72
CA LYS A 204 -20.20 -20.95 -23.89
C LYS A 204 -21.09 -21.79 -24.80
N ASN A 205 -22.02 -22.54 -24.21
CA ASN A 205 -22.97 -23.38 -24.95
C ASN A 205 -23.89 -22.57 -25.89
N PRO A 206 -24.66 -21.57 -25.43
CA PRO A 206 -25.50 -20.76 -26.31
C PRO A 206 -24.68 -19.92 -27.30
N LEU A 207 -23.47 -19.44 -26.95
CA LEU A 207 -22.61 -18.75 -27.90
C LEU A 207 -22.13 -19.66 -29.03
N ALA A 208 -21.80 -20.92 -28.74
CA ALA A 208 -21.43 -21.89 -29.76
C ALA A 208 -22.60 -22.17 -30.72
N SER A 209 -23.81 -22.36 -30.19
CA SER A 209 -25.02 -22.52 -31.00
C SER A 209 -25.32 -21.28 -31.85
N LEU A 210 -25.21 -20.08 -31.26
CA LEU A 210 -25.43 -18.81 -31.96
C LEU A 210 -24.42 -18.59 -33.09
N LYS A 211 -23.15 -18.92 -32.86
CA LYS A 211 -22.11 -18.92 -33.91
C LYS A 211 -22.51 -19.84 -35.06
N GLY A 212 -22.91 -21.08 -34.75
CA GLY A 212 -23.33 -22.06 -35.75
C GLY A 212 -24.49 -21.57 -36.61
N PHE A 213 -25.56 -21.02 -36.00
CA PHE A 213 -26.68 -20.47 -36.76
C PHE A 213 -26.30 -19.25 -37.61
N THR A 214 -25.46 -18.37 -37.08
CA THR A 214 -24.99 -17.18 -37.82
C THR A 214 -24.13 -17.57 -39.01
N GLN A 215 -23.32 -18.63 -38.86
CA GLN A 215 -22.48 -19.16 -39.93
C GLN A 215 -23.31 -19.78 -41.05
N LEU A 216 -24.37 -20.52 -40.73
CA LEU A 216 -25.35 -21.02 -41.71
C LEU A 216 -26.07 -19.87 -42.45
N GLN A 217 -26.37 -18.78 -41.76
CA GLN A 217 -26.99 -17.61 -42.39
C GLN A 217 -26.01 -16.84 -43.30
N LYS A 218 -24.73 -16.75 -42.91
CA LYS A 218 -23.66 -16.20 -43.75
C LYS A 218 -23.51 -16.99 -45.04
N GLU A 219 -23.55 -18.32 -44.98
CA GLU A 219 -23.49 -19.19 -46.17
C GLU A 219 -24.68 -18.97 -47.11
N LYS A 220 -25.89 -18.73 -46.57
CA LYS A 220 -27.09 -18.43 -47.38
C LYS A 220 -27.12 -17.02 -47.94
N HIS A 221 -26.47 -16.06 -47.28
CA HIS A 221 -26.48 -14.65 -47.60
C HIS A 221 -25.06 -14.10 -47.76
N GLU A 222 -24.27 -14.73 -48.62
CA GLU A 222 -22.82 -14.52 -48.74
C GLU A 222 -22.39 -13.04 -48.98
N LYS A 223 -23.26 -12.24 -49.62
CA LYS A 223 -23.01 -10.80 -49.89
C LYS A 223 -23.32 -9.88 -48.70
N ASP A 224 -23.97 -10.39 -47.66
CA ASP A 224 -24.34 -9.59 -46.48
C ASP A 224 -23.21 -9.64 -45.44
N ALA A 225 -22.45 -8.55 -45.36
CA ALA A 225 -21.33 -8.40 -44.43
C ALA A 225 -21.77 -8.45 -42.95
N THR A 226 -23.06 -8.23 -42.66
CA THR A 226 -23.60 -8.19 -41.30
C THR A 226 -23.36 -9.50 -40.55
N TYR A 227 -23.52 -10.65 -41.21
CA TYR A 227 -23.29 -11.96 -40.58
C TYR A 227 -21.81 -12.18 -40.25
N GLY A 228 -20.89 -11.63 -41.05
CA GLY A 228 -19.46 -11.62 -40.73
C GLY A 228 -19.16 -10.86 -39.44
N GLN A 229 -19.72 -9.65 -39.31
CA GLN A 229 -19.58 -8.83 -38.10
C GLN A 229 -20.18 -9.52 -36.87
N MET A 230 -21.37 -10.12 -36.99
CA MET A 230 -22.01 -10.86 -35.90
C MET A 230 -21.14 -12.04 -35.42
N ILE A 231 -20.51 -12.79 -36.34
CA ILE A 231 -19.59 -13.88 -35.97
C ILE A 231 -18.39 -13.33 -35.18
N THR A 232 -17.81 -12.21 -35.62
CA THR A 232 -16.71 -11.55 -34.89
C THR A 232 -17.13 -11.14 -33.48
N GLU A 233 -18.34 -10.59 -33.30
CA GLU A 233 -18.85 -10.24 -31.97
C GLU A 233 -19.07 -11.47 -31.08
N ILE A 234 -19.59 -12.56 -31.63
CA ILE A 234 -19.77 -13.83 -30.90
C ILE A 234 -18.40 -14.41 -30.49
N GLU A 235 -17.38 -14.28 -31.33
CA GLU A 235 -16.00 -14.66 -31.01
C GLU A 235 -15.40 -13.78 -29.93
N ASN A 236 -15.65 -12.47 -29.96
CA ASN A 236 -15.25 -11.55 -28.89
C ASN A 236 -15.87 -11.95 -27.55
N MET A 237 -17.17 -12.26 -27.52
CA MET A 237 -17.85 -12.76 -26.31
C MET A 237 -17.26 -14.09 -25.83
N ASN A 238 -16.99 -15.05 -26.73
CA ASN A 238 -16.34 -16.32 -26.38
C ASN A 238 -14.93 -16.12 -25.80
N ASN A 239 -14.19 -15.13 -26.31
CA ASN A 239 -12.87 -14.78 -25.80
C ASN A 239 -12.96 -14.17 -24.39
N MET A 240 -13.93 -13.28 -24.13
CA MET A 240 -14.16 -12.75 -22.78
C MET A 240 -14.55 -13.85 -21.78
N VAL A 241 -15.43 -14.76 -22.17
CA VAL A 241 -15.85 -15.90 -21.33
C VAL A 241 -14.67 -16.82 -21.05
N SER A 242 -13.83 -17.09 -22.05
CA SER A 242 -12.61 -17.90 -21.87
C SER A 242 -11.61 -17.23 -20.91
N GLU A 243 -11.39 -15.92 -21.04
CA GLU A 243 -10.53 -15.15 -20.13
C GLU A 243 -11.05 -15.17 -18.67
N LEU A 244 -12.37 -15.09 -18.49
CA LEU A 244 -13.01 -15.27 -17.18
C LEU A 244 -12.83 -16.69 -16.63
N MET A 245 -12.97 -17.72 -17.46
CA MET A 245 -12.82 -19.12 -17.05
C MET A 245 -11.39 -19.50 -16.68
N GLU A 246 -10.38 -18.87 -17.27
CA GLU A 246 -8.98 -19.11 -16.91
C GLU A 246 -8.66 -18.62 -15.49
N VAL A 247 -9.35 -17.59 -15.00
CA VAL A 247 -9.31 -17.15 -13.59
C VAL A 247 -9.90 -18.23 -12.67
N ALA A 248 -10.85 -19.01 -13.18
CA ALA A 248 -11.61 -20.02 -12.45
C ALA A 248 -10.93 -21.38 -12.35
N THR A 249 -9.89 -21.65 -13.15
CA THR A 249 -9.26 -22.97 -13.22
C THR A 249 -8.47 -23.32 -11.94
N CYS A 250 -9.21 -23.78 -10.93
CA CYS A 250 -8.74 -24.41 -9.69
C CYS A 250 -8.33 -25.88 -9.89
N LYS A 251 -7.60 -26.21 -10.97
CA LYS A 251 -6.91 -27.51 -10.98
C LYS A 251 -5.72 -27.39 -10.02
N PRO A 252 -5.50 -28.38 -9.13
CA PRO A 252 -4.28 -28.42 -8.33
C PRO A 252 -3.07 -28.23 -9.24
N SER A 253 -2.15 -27.38 -8.81
CA SER A 253 -0.88 -27.21 -9.52
C SER A 253 -0.13 -28.53 -9.47
N VAL A 254 0.29 -29.02 -10.63
CA VAL A 254 1.20 -30.16 -10.74
C VAL A 254 2.55 -29.59 -11.13
N TYR A 255 3.49 -29.58 -10.19
CA TYR A 255 4.82 -29.02 -10.41
C TYR A 255 5.75 -30.13 -10.88
N GLU A 256 6.27 -29.99 -12.09
CA GLU A 256 7.22 -30.91 -12.71
C GLU A 256 8.36 -30.12 -13.32
N LYS A 257 9.50 -30.80 -13.56
CA LYS A 257 10.64 -30.18 -14.22
C LYS A 257 10.37 -30.01 -15.70
N HIS A 258 10.45 -28.77 -16.16
CA HIS A 258 10.28 -28.43 -17.56
C HIS A 258 11.33 -27.42 -18.00
N ILE A 259 11.74 -27.53 -19.26
CA ILE A 259 12.57 -26.52 -19.92
C ILE A 259 11.66 -25.32 -20.24
N VAL A 260 12.02 -24.13 -19.75
CA VAL A 260 11.18 -22.93 -19.89
C VAL A 260 10.95 -22.53 -21.35
N SER A 261 11.99 -22.65 -22.18
CA SER A 261 11.91 -22.36 -23.61
C SER A 261 10.88 -23.26 -24.31
N ASP A 262 10.77 -24.55 -23.97
CA ASP A 262 9.75 -25.44 -24.55
C ASP A 262 8.32 -25.03 -24.21
N VAL A 263 8.11 -24.38 -23.07
CA VAL A 263 6.79 -23.84 -22.66
C VAL A 263 6.49 -22.56 -23.43
N LEU A 264 7.49 -21.70 -23.65
CA LEU A 264 7.39 -20.49 -24.46
C LEU A 264 7.13 -20.81 -25.93
N VAL A 265 7.86 -21.75 -26.53
CA VAL A 265 7.66 -22.21 -27.91
C VAL A 265 6.21 -22.61 -28.14
N GLN A 266 5.65 -23.42 -27.24
CA GLN A 266 4.25 -23.84 -27.34
C GLN A 266 3.24 -22.69 -27.19
N ALA A 267 3.59 -21.61 -26.51
CA ALA A 267 2.75 -20.42 -26.42
C ALA A 267 2.86 -19.57 -27.70
N VAL A 268 4.07 -19.43 -28.24
CA VAL A 268 4.36 -18.74 -29.51
C VAL A 268 3.66 -19.42 -30.67
N GLU A 269 3.81 -20.75 -30.81
CA GLU A 269 3.15 -21.55 -31.85
C GLU A 269 1.64 -21.36 -31.84
N HIS A 270 1.04 -21.28 -30.65
CA HIS A 270 -0.40 -21.08 -30.49
C HIS A 270 -0.88 -19.71 -31.01
N MET A 271 0.02 -18.73 -31.06
CA MET A 271 -0.28 -17.36 -31.49
C MET A 271 0.23 -17.09 -32.92
N HIS A 272 0.85 -18.07 -33.58
CA HIS A 272 1.56 -17.88 -34.86
C HIS A 272 0.69 -17.35 -35.99
N GLU A 273 -0.51 -17.89 -36.16
CA GLU A 273 -1.46 -17.40 -37.18
C GLU A 273 -1.81 -15.94 -36.94
N LYS A 274 -2.11 -15.58 -35.69
CA LYS A 274 -2.43 -14.21 -35.30
C LYS A 274 -1.25 -13.25 -35.46
N MET A 275 -0.02 -13.70 -35.18
CA MET A 275 1.19 -12.91 -35.44
C MET A 275 1.36 -12.60 -36.94
N LYS A 276 1.08 -13.59 -37.80
CA LYS A 276 1.13 -13.39 -39.26
C LYS A 276 0.07 -12.42 -39.75
N GLU A 277 -1.18 -12.57 -39.28
CA GLU A 277 -2.29 -11.67 -39.61
C GLU A 277 -2.00 -10.21 -39.20
N SER A 278 -1.34 -10.03 -38.06
CA SER A 278 -0.97 -8.71 -37.53
C SER A 278 0.39 -8.19 -38.00
N HIS A 279 1.05 -8.85 -38.96
CA HIS A 279 2.37 -8.44 -39.49
C HIS A 279 3.44 -8.24 -38.40
N ILE A 280 3.50 -9.17 -37.43
CA ILE A 280 4.44 -9.13 -36.31
C ILE A 280 5.71 -9.91 -36.64
N ASN A 281 6.86 -9.24 -36.50
CA ASN A 281 8.17 -9.87 -36.62
C ASN A 281 8.58 -10.43 -35.26
N LEU A 282 8.64 -11.75 -35.14
CA LEU A 282 9.13 -12.42 -33.94
C LEU A 282 10.65 -12.56 -33.99
N THR A 283 11.33 -12.07 -32.96
CA THR A 283 12.73 -12.41 -32.66
C THR A 283 12.76 -13.23 -31.38
N PHE A 284 13.03 -14.53 -31.50
CA PHE A 284 13.18 -15.40 -30.34
C PHE A 284 14.64 -15.81 -30.22
N ASP A 285 15.28 -15.32 -29.16
CA ASP A 285 16.67 -15.66 -28.88
C ASP A 285 16.72 -16.98 -28.11
N GLU A 286 16.96 -18.06 -28.85
CA GLU A 286 17.09 -19.41 -28.31
C GLU A 286 18.52 -19.72 -27.85
N GLU A 287 19.49 -18.80 -27.97
CA GLU A 287 20.88 -19.12 -27.67
C GLU A 287 21.07 -19.58 -26.21
N HIS A 288 21.21 -20.90 -26.07
CA HIS A 288 21.89 -21.63 -24.99
C HIS A 288 21.16 -21.91 -23.67
N ASN A 289 19.87 -21.60 -23.50
CA ASN A 289 19.18 -21.86 -22.22
C ASN A 289 18.23 -23.07 -22.23
N LYS A 290 18.79 -24.24 -21.89
CA LYS A 290 18.05 -25.43 -21.42
C LYS A 290 17.74 -25.34 -19.92
N SER A 291 17.41 -24.14 -19.44
CA SER A 291 17.16 -23.93 -18.01
C SER A 291 15.90 -24.67 -17.61
N GLU A 292 16.06 -25.71 -16.81
CA GLU A 292 14.95 -26.43 -16.19
C GLU A 292 14.44 -25.67 -14.97
N ILE A 293 13.12 -25.56 -14.86
CA ILE A 293 12.44 -25.07 -13.67
C ILE A 293 11.38 -26.08 -13.21
N GLU A 294 11.10 -26.12 -11.91
CA GLU A 294 9.90 -26.79 -11.39
C GLU A 294 8.68 -25.88 -11.54
N CYS A 295 7.76 -26.24 -12.44
CA CYS A 295 6.58 -25.43 -12.72
C CYS A 295 5.34 -26.28 -13.06
N ASP A 296 4.15 -25.70 -12.92
CA ASP A 296 2.98 -26.22 -13.62
C ASP A 296 2.96 -25.68 -15.05
N LYS A 297 3.40 -26.52 -15.99
CA LYS A 297 3.49 -26.20 -17.41
C LYS A 297 2.20 -25.58 -17.97
N ARG A 298 1.02 -26.04 -17.55
CA ARG A 298 -0.26 -25.57 -18.09
C ARG A 298 -0.52 -24.13 -17.64
N LYS A 299 -0.32 -23.86 -16.35
CA LYS A 299 -0.49 -22.52 -15.77
C LYS A 299 0.54 -21.55 -16.35
N LEU A 300 1.80 -21.96 -16.43
CA LEU A 300 2.88 -21.11 -16.94
C LEU A 300 2.72 -20.82 -18.44
N LYS A 301 2.29 -21.81 -19.25
CA LYS A 301 1.90 -21.57 -20.65
C LYS A 301 0.80 -20.52 -20.75
N GLY A 302 -0.21 -20.58 -19.88
CA GLY A 302 -1.28 -19.58 -19.79
C GLY A 302 -0.74 -18.16 -19.53
N VAL A 303 0.22 -18.02 -18.62
CA VAL A 303 0.90 -16.74 -18.36
C VAL A 303 1.55 -16.19 -19.63
N PHE A 304 2.31 -17.01 -20.35
CA PHE A 304 2.96 -16.59 -21.59
C PHE A 304 1.95 -16.22 -22.67
N LEU A 305 0.88 -16.99 -22.83
CA LEU A 305 -0.21 -16.66 -23.76
C LEU A 305 -0.84 -15.30 -23.45
N TYR A 306 -1.08 -14.99 -22.18
CA TYR A 306 -1.60 -13.68 -21.78
C TYR A 306 -0.68 -12.53 -22.15
N ILE A 307 0.61 -12.67 -21.84
CA ILE A 307 1.59 -11.61 -22.09
C ILE A 307 1.81 -11.43 -23.59
N ILE A 308 1.97 -12.52 -24.34
CA ILE A 308 2.12 -12.48 -25.80
C ILE A 308 0.87 -11.87 -26.45
N LYS A 309 -0.34 -12.31 -26.06
CA LYS A 309 -1.58 -11.73 -26.58
C LYS A 309 -1.68 -10.24 -26.32
N ASN A 310 -1.32 -9.78 -25.12
CA ASN A 310 -1.28 -8.35 -24.79
C ASN A 310 -0.28 -7.57 -25.63
N ALA A 311 0.90 -8.15 -25.89
CA ALA A 311 1.90 -7.57 -26.78
C ALA A 311 1.39 -7.44 -28.22
N LEU A 312 0.76 -8.48 -28.77
CA LEU A 312 0.18 -8.44 -30.13
C LEU A 312 -0.94 -7.39 -30.24
N GLU A 313 -1.82 -7.33 -29.24
CA GLU A 313 -2.86 -6.30 -29.17
C GLU A 313 -2.29 -4.88 -29.01
N ALA A 314 -1.05 -4.73 -28.56
CA ALA A 314 -0.37 -3.43 -28.50
C ALA A 314 0.23 -2.99 -29.85
N MET A 315 0.30 -3.91 -30.81
CA MET A 315 0.96 -3.76 -32.12
C MET A 315 -0.04 -3.96 -33.27
N GLU A 316 -1.19 -3.30 -33.22
CA GLU A 316 -2.28 -3.47 -34.20
C GLU A 316 -1.87 -3.21 -35.66
N HIS A 317 -0.82 -2.43 -35.90
CA HIS A 317 -0.31 -2.08 -37.24
C HIS A 317 1.03 -2.76 -37.59
N GLY A 318 1.35 -3.87 -36.90
CA GLY A 318 2.65 -4.52 -37.02
C GLY A 318 3.66 -4.00 -36.01
N GLY A 319 4.78 -4.72 -35.89
CA GLY A 319 5.81 -4.43 -34.90
C GLY A 319 6.78 -5.59 -34.71
N VAL A 320 7.62 -5.49 -33.68
CA VAL A 320 8.58 -6.50 -33.29
C VAL A 320 8.21 -7.05 -31.92
N LEU A 321 8.06 -8.38 -31.84
CA LEU A 321 7.95 -9.11 -30.59
C LEU A 321 9.30 -9.78 -30.32
N GLN A 322 9.97 -9.38 -29.25
CA GLN A 322 11.24 -9.97 -28.83
C GLN A 322 11.03 -10.82 -27.58
N ILE A 323 11.43 -12.09 -27.63
CA ILE A 323 11.41 -13.00 -26.49
C ILE A 323 12.84 -13.44 -26.21
N GLN A 324 13.24 -13.38 -24.94
CA GLN A 324 14.57 -13.79 -24.49
C GLN A 324 14.44 -14.61 -23.20
N VAL A 325 15.24 -15.66 -23.07
CA VAL A 325 15.37 -16.45 -21.86
C VAL A 325 16.82 -16.39 -21.39
N GLU A 326 17.05 -15.88 -20.19
CA GLU A 326 18.37 -15.74 -19.59
C GLU A 326 18.47 -16.54 -18.30
N ASP A 327 19.41 -17.48 -18.24
CA ASP A 327 19.79 -18.17 -17.02
C ASP A 327 20.58 -17.20 -16.12
N LYS A 328 19.99 -16.80 -14.99
CA LYS A 328 20.61 -15.90 -14.03
C LYS A 328 21.41 -16.71 -13.00
N LYS A 329 22.54 -16.14 -12.58
CA LYS A 329 23.28 -16.64 -11.39
C LYS A 329 22.34 -16.66 -10.18
N MET A 330 22.52 -17.63 -9.28
CA MET A 330 21.69 -17.88 -8.07
C MET A 330 20.35 -18.59 -8.30
N ASP A 331 20.29 -19.62 -9.16
CA ASP A 331 19.11 -20.50 -9.31
C ASP A 331 17.82 -19.82 -9.80
N TYR A 332 17.92 -18.76 -10.60
CA TYR A 332 16.77 -18.13 -11.26
C TYR A 332 16.88 -18.16 -12.80
N VAL A 333 15.73 -18.09 -13.46
CA VAL A 333 15.58 -17.90 -14.91
C VAL A 333 14.80 -16.62 -15.14
N LEU A 334 15.33 -15.75 -15.99
CA LEU A 334 14.66 -14.53 -16.43
C LEU A 334 14.07 -14.76 -17.83
N VAL A 335 12.75 -14.59 -17.96
CA VAL A 335 12.06 -14.53 -19.25
C VAL A 335 11.71 -13.07 -19.53
N SER A 336 12.15 -12.54 -20.67
CA SER A 336 11.82 -11.20 -21.12
C SER A 336 10.96 -11.27 -22.38
N ILE A 337 9.79 -10.62 -22.36
CA ILE A 337 8.90 -10.46 -23.52
C ILE A 337 8.76 -8.95 -23.76
N VAL A 338 9.23 -8.49 -24.92
CA VAL A 338 9.29 -7.07 -25.28
C VAL A 338 8.51 -6.84 -26.57
N ASP A 339 7.55 -5.92 -26.54
CA ASP A 339 6.84 -5.44 -27.72
C ASP A 339 7.29 -4.03 -28.11
N SER A 340 7.12 -3.70 -29.39
CA SER A 340 7.30 -2.34 -29.92
C SER A 340 5.96 -1.61 -30.11
N GLY A 341 4.96 -1.90 -29.27
CA GLY A 341 3.60 -1.38 -29.39
C GLY A 341 3.43 0.05 -28.88
N PHE A 342 2.17 0.48 -28.70
CA PHE A 342 1.85 1.85 -28.27
C PHE A 342 2.26 2.17 -26.82
N GLY A 343 2.62 1.16 -26.02
CA GLY A 343 3.09 1.31 -24.63
C GLY A 343 2.00 1.74 -23.64
N ILE A 344 2.39 1.98 -22.39
CA ILE A 344 1.48 2.24 -21.27
C ILE A 344 1.79 3.62 -20.67
N LYS A 345 0.75 4.42 -20.43
CA LYS A 345 0.90 5.70 -19.74
C LYS A 345 1.40 5.48 -18.31
N LYS A 346 2.30 6.35 -17.84
CA LYS A 346 2.91 6.26 -16.49
C LYS A 346 1.88 6.18 -15.36
N GLU A 347 0.76 6.87 -15.50
CA GLU A 347 -0.36 6.86 -14.54
C GLU A 347 -1.08 5.49 -14.46
N ASN A 348 -1.04 4.70 -15.53
CA ASN A 348 -1.70 3.40 -15.62
C ASN A 348 -0.77 2.25 -15.21
N LEU A 349 0.55 2.42 -15.31
CA LEU A 349 1.54 1.36 -15.10
C LEU A 349 1.45 0.72 -13.70
N GLY A 350 1.17 1.50 -12.67
CA GLY A 350 1.01 0.99 -11.29
C GLY A 350 -0.26 0.18 -11.06
N ARG A 351 -1.17 0.14 -12.06
CA ARG A 351 -2.51 -0.46 -11.94
C ARG A 351 -2.74 -1.61 -12.92
N VAL A 352 -1.78 -1.91 -13.81
CA VAL A 352 -1.95 -2.89 -14.90
C VAL A 352 -2.19 -4.32 -14.42
N THR A 353 -1.82 -4.64 -13.18
CA THR A 353 -2.10 -5.94 -12.56
C THR A 353 -3.29 -5.91 -11.59
N GLU A 354 -3.93 -4.75 -11.39
CA GLU A 354 -5.17 -4.64 -10.61
C GLU A 354 -6.31 -5.41 -11.32
N ALA A 355 -7.00 -6.26 -10.57
CA ALA A 355 -8.16 -6.97 -11.11
C ALA A 355 -9.21 -5.99 -11.64
N PHE A 356 -9.76 -6.28 -12.83
CA PHE A 356 -10.77 -5.48 -13.52
C PHE A 356 -10.29 -4.14 -14.07
N TYR A 357 -9.00 -3.86 -13.97
CA TYR A 357 -8.42 -2.66 -14.55
C TYR A 357 -8.00 -2.92 -16.00
N THR A 358 -8.52 -2.10 -16.91
CA THR A 358 -8.20 -2.18 -18.34
C THR A 358 -8.45 -0.83 -18.99
N THR A 359 -7.64 -0.50 -20.01
CA THR A 359 -7.88 0.65 -20.89
C THR A 359 -8.61 0.24 -22.18
N LYS A 360 -8.82 -1.07 -22.39
CA LYS A 360 -9.47 -1.65 -23.56
C LYS A 360 -10.96 -1.88 -23.27
N GLN A 361 -11.84 -1.47 -24.18
CA GLN A 361 -13.30 -1.54 -23.99
C GLN A 361 -13.83 -2.98 -23.99
N ASP A 362 -13.21 -3.88 -24.76
CA ASP A 362 -13.68 -5.27 -24.94
C ASP A 362 -12.92 -6.31 -24.10
N LYS A 363 -12.31 -5.88 -23.00
CA LYS A 363 -11.55 -6.76 -22.10
C LYS A 363 -12.06 -6.64 -20.69
N VAL A 364 -11.98 -7.73 -19.94
CA VAL A 364 -12.36 -7.73 -18.52
C VAL A 364 -11.24 -7.17 -17.65
N GLY A 365 -9.99 -7.22 -18.11
CA GLY A 365 -8.83 -6.73 -17.34
C GLY A 365 -8.41 -7.73 -16.25
N LEU A 366 -8.40 -9.03 -16.57
CA LEU A 366 -8.01 -10.09 -15.62
C LEU A 366 -6.72 -10.80 -16.02
N GLY A 367 -6.33 -10.79 -17.29
CA GLY A 367 -5.16 -11.54 -17.78
C GLY A 367 -3.86 -11.26 -17.00
N LEU A 368 -3.47 -9.99 -16.82
CA LEU A 368 -2.25 -9.65 -16.07
C LEU A 368 -2.36 -9.92 -14.57
N THR A 369 -3.55 -9.80 -13.99
CA THR A 369 -3.79 -10.18 -12.59
C THR A 369 -3.62 -11.68 -12.38
N VAL A 370 -4.14 -12.50 -13.30
CA VAL A 370 -3.98 -13.96 -13.27
C VAL A 370 -2.52 -14.33 -13.49
N ALA A 371 -1.85 -13.67 -14.44
CA ALA A 371 -0.43 -13.85 -14.68
C ALA A 371 0.40 -13.58 -13.41
N GLU A 372 0.21 -12.42 -12.77
CA GLU A 372 0.91 -12.07 -11.53
C GLU A 372 0.66 -13.10 -10.43
N ARG A 373 -0.59 -13.55 -10.25
CA ARG A 373 -0.93 -14.59 -9.27
C ARG A 373 -0.22 -15.91 -9.56
N ILE A 374 -0.25 -16.39 -10.81
CA ILE A 374 0.40 -17.66 -11.18
C ILE A 374 1.91 -17.55 -10.96
N ILE A 375 2.54 -16.43 -11.34
CA ILE A 375 3.97 -16.23 -11.12
C ILE A 375 4.31 -16.24 -9.62
N LYS A 376 3.48 -15.61 -8.77
CA LYS A 376 3.62 -15.69 -7.30
C LYS A 376 3.43 -17.12 -6.77
N GLU A 377 2.47 -17.89 -7.30
CA GLU A 377 2.30 -19.33 -6.98
C GLU A 377 3.51 -20.18 -7.39
N HIS A 378 4.37 -19.67 -8.27
CA HIS A 378 5.65 -20.27 -8.66
C HIS A 378 6.85 -19.64 -7.93
N LEU A 379 6.61 -18.85 -6.87
CA LEU A 379 7.63 -18.13 -6.11
C LEU A 379 8.49 -17.18 -6.99
N GLY A 380 7.92 -16.73 -8.11
CA GLY A 380 8.56 -15.82 -9.04
C GLY A 380 8.14 -14.36 -8.87
N GLU A 381 8.77 -13.50 -9.67
CA GLU A 381 8.48 -12.07 -9.74
C GLU A 381 8.09 -11.66 -11.17
N LEU A 382 7.13 -10.74 -11.28
CA LEU A 382 6.69 -10.15 -12.55
C LEU A 382 6.98 -8.65 -12.51
N HIS A 383 7.80 -8.17 -13.44
CA HIS A 383 8.12 -6.75 -13.60
C HIS A 383 7.64 -6.25 -14.96
N ILE A 384 7.05 -5.05 -15.00
CA ILE A 384 6.54 -4.43 -16.23
C ILE A 384 7.11 -3.02 -16.32
N SER A 385 7.82 -2.75 -17.40
CA SER A 385 8.31 -1.43 -17.75
C SER A 385 7.76 -1.04 -19.11
N SER A 386 7.34 0.20 -19.28
CA SER A 386 6.71 0.65 -20.52
C SER A 386 6.91 2.14 -20.75
N GLN A 387 7.02 2.53 -22.01
CA GLN A 387 7.02 3.92 -22.42
C GLN A 387 6.06 4.10 -23.60
N VAL A 388 5.22 5.14 -23.51
CA VAL A 388 4.27 5.52 -24.56
C VAL A 388 5.01 5.67 -25.90
N GLN A 389 4.48 5.04 -26.95
CA GLN A 389 5.03 4.97 -28.31
C GLN A 389 6.41 4.30 -28.46
N LYS A 390 6.90 3.61 -27.43
CA LYS A 390 8.11 2.78 -27.52
C LYS A 390 7.86 1.30 -27.27
N GLY A 391 6.74 0.94 -26.64
CA GLY A 391 6.36 -0.42 -26.33
C GLY A 391 6.49 -0.77 -24.85
N THR A 392 6.36 -2.06 -24.56
CA THR A 392 6.35 -2.62 -23.20
C THR A 392 7.33 -3.78 -23.08
N ARG A 393 8.01 -3.85 -21.94
CA ARG A 393 8.88 -4.95 -21.54
C ARG A 393 8.29 -5.60 -20.30
N VAL A 394 8.00 -6.89 -20.41
CA VAL A 394 7.55 -7.75 -19.32
C VAL A 394 8.66 -8.72 -18.98
N GLU A 395 9.11 -8.69 -17.74
CA GLU A 395 10.19 -9.51 -17.21
C GLU A 395 9.63 -10.45 -16.14
N ILE A 396 9.86 -11.75 -16.29
CA ILE A 396 9.41 -12.78 -15.37
C ILE A 396 10.63 -13.48 -14.81
N LEU A 397 10.84 -13.37 -13.50
CA LEU A 397 11.91 -14.06 -12.78
C LEU A 397 11.33 -15.30 -12.09
N LEU A 398 11.83 -16.48 -12.43
CA LEU A 398 11.35 -17.77 -11.89
C LEU A 398 12.50 -18.52 -11.20
N PRO A 399 12.30 -19.09 -10.00
CA PRO A 399 13.29 -19.96 -9.40
C PRO A 399 13.34 -21.31 -10.13
N LYS A 400 14.54 -21.90 -10.23
CA LYS A 400 14.74 -23.23 -10.85
C LYS A 400 14.18 -24.37 -10.03
N LYS A 401 14.13 -24.20 -8.70
CA LYS A 401 13.57 -25.16 -7.75
C LYS A 401 12.55 -24.45 -6.88
N LEU A 402 11.46 -25.13 -6.55
CA LEU A 402 10.55 -24.63 -5.53
C LEU A 402 11.12 -25.09 -4.18
N GLU A 403 11.55 -24.16 -3.33
CA GLU A 403 11.94 -24.52 -1.97
C GLU A 403 10.74 -25.18 -1.26
N ASP A 404 10.99 -26.34 -0.65
CA ASP A 404 10.00 -27.12 0.10
C ASP A 404 9.71 -26.47 1.45
N ASN A 405 9.08 -25.30 1.43
CA ASN A 405 8.53 -24.65 2.63
C ASN A 405 7.03 -24.96 2.80
N ARG A 406 6.51 -26.02 2.15
CA ARG A 406 5.08 -26.42 2.25
C ARG A 406 4.80 -27.45 3.34
N ILE A 407 5.80 -27.80 4.15
CA ILE A 407 5.67 -28.67 5.34
C ILE A 407 6.08 -27.86 6.58
N GLN A 408 5.38 -26.78 6.88
CA GLN A 408 5.41 -26.13 8.20
C GLN A 408 4.26 -25.11 8.31
N ASP A 409 3.02 -25.61 8.28
CA ASP A 409 1.84 -24.94 8.85
C ASP A 409 0.96 -25.98 9.55
#